data_AF-A0A132A3D5-F1
#
_entry.id   AF-A0A132A3D5-F1
#
_cell.length_a   1.000
_cell.length_b   1.000
_cell.length_c   1.000
_cell.angle_alpha   90.00
_cell.angle_beta   90.00
_cell.angle_gamma   90.00
#
_symmetry.space_group_name_H-M   'P 1'
#
loop_
_entity.id
_entity.type
_entity.pdbx_description
1 polymer ?
#
loop_
_entity_poly.entity_id
_entity_poly.type
_entity_poly.pdbx_seq_one_letter_code
_entity_poly.pdbx_strand_id
1 'polypeptide(L)'
;MVEHQRNISSINTEYQKQISINEKSLKESRRQLKICEEHLMETRQALEAASRLNEKIEEKESLIESLQSDYCNLVMKEKNEELNLILIEMKEKDSRNEGKIDKQIVKNLILSYLATPIDKRSEGDRLLAKVLDFNQEEMDRVGIRIGRDRKSLDNSFMSKFVNFLESESSPQKNIASLNEISNSNSQQIELAKDLNKRLNQCETKTKTHQPRINLYVGQPSKSSHSNYSPIGPQQNQLLSNIENSINQSKILFHPLSESNSSNI
;
A
#
# COMPACT_ATOMS: atom_id res chain seq x y z
N MET A 1 89.75 24.69 52.73
CA MET A 1 89.08 25.96 52.34
C MET A 1 88.93 26.07 50.82
N VAL A 2 90.01 26.07 50.03
CA VAL A 2 89.96 26.24 48.56
C VAL A 2 89.19 25.12 47.83
N GLU A 3 89.38 23.86 48.23
CA GLU A 3 88.72 22.72 47.59
C GLU A 3 87.22 22.65 47.86
N HIS A 4 86.80 23.04 49.07
CA HIS A 4 85.39 23.16 49.42
C HIS A 4 84.69 24.26 48.60
N GLN A 5 85.37 25.40 48.40
CA GLN A 5 84.87 26.47 47.54
C GLN A 5 84.71 26.02 46.09
N ARG A 6 85.64 25.21 45.57
CA ARG A 6 85.56 24.65 44.21
C ARG A 6 84.38 23.70 44.04
N ASN A 7 84.13 22.84 45.03
CA ASN A 7 82.99 21.92 45.01
C ASN A 7 81.65 22.67 45.08
N ILE A 8 81.54 23.70 45.93
CA ILE A 8 80.34 24.56 46.02
C ILE A 8 80.08 25.25 44.66
N SER A 9 81.12 25.79 44.02
CA SER A 9 80.98 26.40 42.68
C SER A 9 80.53 25.38 41.63
N SER A 10 81.11 24.18 41.62
CA SER A 10 80.72 23.12 40.67
C SER A 10 79.26 22.71 40.84
N ILE A 11 78.82 22.47 42.08
CA ILE A 11 77.42 22.11 42.39
C ILE A 11 76.46 23.22 41.96
N ASN A 12 76.82 24.48 42.24
CA ASN A 12 76.01 25.62 41.80
C ASN A 12 75.90 25.68 40.27
N THR A 13 76.98 25.40 39.52
CA THR A 13 76.92 25.39 38.05
C THR A 13 76.04 24.26 37.50
N GLU A 14 76.09 23.06 38.10
CA GLU A 14 75.20 21.96 37.71
C GLU A 14 73.73 22.26 38.03
N TYR A 15 73.46 22.84 39.21
CA TYR A 15 72.12 23.23 39.59
C TYR A 15 71.54 24.29 38.64
N GLN A 16 72.34 25.29 38.26
CA GLN A 16 71.95 26.29 37.25
C GLN A 16 71.66 25.65 35.88
N LYS A 17 72.47 24.65 35.49
CA LYS A 17 72.22 23.89 34.26
C LYS A 17 70.91 23.11 34.32
N GLN A 18 70.61 22.46 35.44
CA GLN A 18 69.35 21.74 35.63
C GLN A 18 68.14 22.67 35.62
N ILE A 19 68.22 23.83 36.28
CA ILE A 19 67.19 24.88 36.22
C ILE A 19 66.95 25.27 34.75
N SER A 20 68.00 25.60 34.01
CA SER A 20 67.86 26.02 32.61
C SER A 20 67.23 24.94 31.71
N ILE A 21 67.57 23.67 31.93
CA ILE A 21 66.96 22.54 31.19
C ILE A 21 65.48 22.41 31.56
N ASN A 22 65.15 22.47 32.85
CA ASN A 22 63.77 22.36 33.33
C ASN A 22 62.92 23.53 32.83
N GLU A 23 63.45 24.76 32.82
CA GLU A 23 62.77 25.94 32.27
C GLU A 23 62.48 25.79 30.78
N LYS A 24 63.46 25.29 30.00
CA LYS A 24 63.26 25.01 28.57
C LYS A 24 62.20 23.94 28.34
N SER A 25 62.26 22.84 29.10
CA SER A 25 61.26 21.77 29.02
C SER A 25 59.86 22.27 29.38
N LEU A 26 59.74 23.05 30.44
CA LEU A 26 58.47 23.60 30.90
C LEU A 26 57.89 24.59 29.87
N LYS A 27 58.75 25.41 29.23
CA LYS A 27 58.34 26.30 28.15
C LYS A 27 57.83 25.53 26.93
N GLU A 28 58.51 24.44 26.57
CA GLU A 28 58.09 23.57 25.46
C GLU A 28 56.76 22.86 25.76
N SER A 29 56.61 22.27 26.95
CA SER A 29 55.34 21.65 27.36
C SER A 29 54.19 22.66 27.37
N ARG A 30 54.43 23.90 27.81
CA ARG A 30 53.41 24.97 27.73
C ARG A 30 53.04 25.33 26.29
N ARG A 31 54.03 25.36 25.39
CA ARG A 31 53.77 25.59 23.96
C ARG A 31 52.90 24.48 23.38
N GLN A 32 53.21 23.23 23.69
CA GLN A 32 52.43 22.08 23.22
C GLN A 32 51.02 22.06 23.80
N LEU A 33 50.85 22.38 25.09
CA LEU A 33 49.53 22.52 25.71
C LEU A 33 48.69 23.58 24.98
N LYS A 34 49.28 24.74 24.67
CA LYS A 34 48.58 25.81 23.95
C LYS A 34 48.13 25.37 22.56
N ILE A 35 49.00 24.70 21.81
CA ILE A 35 48.66 24.16 20.47
C ILE A 35 47.54 23.11 20.59
N CYS A 36 47.61 22.24 21.60
CA CYS A 36 46.59 21.24 21.83
C CYS A 36 45.23 21.87 22.20
N GLU A 37 45.22 22.93 23.00
CA GLU A 37 44.01 23.68 23.35
C GLU A 37 43.39 24.36 22.12
N GLU A 38 44.22 24.97 21.27
CA GLU A 38 43.78 25.58 20.01
C GLU A 38 43.12 24.54 19.09
N HIS A 39 43.76 23.39 18.86
CA HIS A 39 43.18 22.30 18.07
C HIS A 39 41.90 21.72 18.70
N LEU A 40 41.83 21.63 20.03
CA LEU A 40 40.62 21.17 20.71
C LEU A 40 39.47 22.16 20.49
N MET A 41 39.75 23.46 20.53
CA MET A 41 38.76 24.49 20.23
C MET A 41 38.30 24.43 18.77
N GLU A 42 39.21 24.30 17.81
CA GLU A 42 38.90 24.16 16.38
C GLU A 42 38.02 22.92 16.11
N THR A 43 38.41 21.77 16.66
CA THR A 43 37.66 20.52 16.48
C THR A 43 36.27 20.58 17.11
N ARG A 44 36.12 21.25 18.26
CA ARG A 44 34.80 21.51 18.85
C ARG A 44 33.92 22.37 17.97
N GLN A 45 34.47 23.44 17.39
CA GLN A 45 33.72 24.32 16.47
C GLN A 45 33.32 23.57 15.20
N ALA A 46 34.23 22.77 14.64
CA ALA A 46 33.93 21.94 13.48
C ALA A 46 32.84 20.91 13.79
N LEU A 47 32.88 20.28 14.97
CA LEU A 47 31.86 19.33 15.41
C LEU A 47 30.50 20.01 15.59
N GLU A 48 30.47 21.20 16.19
CA GLU A 48 29.24 21.97 16.34
C GLU A 48 28.66 22.38 14.98
N ALA A 49 29.50 22.81 14.04
CA ALA A 49 29.09 23.12 12.68
C ALA A 49 28.53 21.88 11.95
N ALA A 50 29.16 20.72 12.12
CA ALA A 50 28.69 19.46 11.58
C ALA A 50 27.33 19.04 12.19
N SER A 51 27.17 19.19 13.51
CA SER A 51 25.89 18.92 14.19
C SER A 51 24.75 19.79 13.63
N ARG A 52 24.99 21.10 13.49
CA ARG A 52 24.00 22.03 12.92
C ARG A 52 23.65 21.70 11.47
N LEU A 53 24.62 21.22 10.69
CA LEU A 53 24.37 20.79 9.32
C LEU A 53 23.54 19.50 9.29
N ASN A 54 23.83 18.56 10.19
CA ASN A 54 23.10 17.32 10.32
C ASN A 54 21.62 17.57 10.69
N GLU A 55 21.35 18.46 11.65
CA GLU A 55 19.99 18.87 12.00
C GLU A 55 19.22 19.43 10.78
N LYS A 56 19.88 20.25 9.94
CA LYS A 56 19.28 20.77 8.70
C LYS A 56 19.06 19.70 7.64
N ILE A 57 19.88 18.64 7.62
CA ILE A 57 19.69 17.51 6.72
C ILE A 57 18.46 16.72 7.17
N GLU A 58 18.37 16.39 8.46
CA GLU A 58 17.23 15.68 9.04
C GLU A 58 15.90 16.44 8.82
N GLU A 59 15.89 17.76 8.98
CA GLU A 59 14.71 18.59 8.68
C GLU A 59 14.28 18.48 7.21
N LYS A 60 15.25 18.52 6.29
CA LYS A 60 14.98 18.42 4.85
C LYS A 60 14.56 17.01 4.44
N GLU A 61 15.18 15.98 5.01
CA GLU A 61 14.80 14.59 4.78
C GLU A 61 13.38 14.33 5.25
N SER A 62 13.01 14.82 6.43
CA SER A 62 11.64 14.74 6.95
C SER A 62 10.63 15.44 6.03
N LEU A 63 10.99 16.62 5.50
CA LEU A 63 10.14 17.33 4.54
C LEU A 63 9.99 16.57 3.21
N ILE A 64 11.07 15.98 2.70
CA ILE A 64 11.05 15.17 1.48
C ILE A 64 10.14 13.95 1.68
N GLU A 65 10.27 13.23 2.79
CA GLU A 65 9.43 12.08 3.10
C GLU A 65 7.94 12.47 3.17
N SER A 66 7.63 13.60 3.82
CA SER A 66 6.27 14.13 3.88
C SER A 66 5.70 14.43 2.49
N LEU A 67 6.44 15.17 1.67
CA LEU A 67 6.02 15.52 0.31
C LEU A 67 5.88 14.29 -0.60
N GLN A 68 6.77 13.30 -0.46
CA GLN A 68 6.68 12.04 -1.19
C GLN A 68 5.43 11.25 -0.81
N SER A 69 5.11 11.18 0.49
CA SER A 69 3.88 10.57 0.99
C SER A 69 2.65 11.27 0.40
N ASP A 70 2.60 12.60 0.45
CA ASP A 70 1.48 13.38 -0.09
C ASP A 70 1.32 13.18 -1.60
N TYR A 71 2.43 13.19 -2.36
CA TYR A 71 2.42 12.91 -3.79
C TYR A 71 1.89 11.50 -4.10
N CYS A 72 2.35 10.48 -3.36
CA CYS A 72 1.90 9.11 -3.54
C CYS A 72 0.38 8.99 -3.26
N ASN A 73 -0.11 9.63 -2.20
CA ASN A 73 -1.53 9.63 -1.87
C ASN A 73 -2.38 10.30 -2.95
N LEU A 74 -1.91 11.43 -3.51
CA LEU A 74 -2.61 12.13 -4.57
C LEU A 74 -2.69 11.31 -5.85
N VAL A 75 -1.56 10.72 -6.28
CA VAL A 75 -1.50 9.87 -7.48
C VAL A 75 -2.38 8.64 -7.33
N MET A 76 -2.36 8.00 -6.15
CA MET A 76 -3.24 6.86 -5.87
C MET A 76 -4.72 7.25 -5.93
N LYS A 77 -5.07 8.42 -5.41
CA LYS A 77 -6.44 8.93 -5.47
C LYS A 77 -6.88 9.19 -6.91
N GLU A 78 -6.07 9.90 -7.70
CA GLU A 78 -6.34 10.18 -9.12
C GLU A 78 -6.51 8.88 -9.92
N LYS A 79 -5.60 7.91 -9.73
CA LYS A 79 -5.67 6.62 -10.41
C LYS A 79 -6.90 5.81 -10.00
N ASN A 80 -7.29 5.86 -8.74
CA ASN A 80 -8.48 5.19 -8.26
C ASN A 80 -9.77 5.84 -8.81
N GLU A 81 -9.79 7.17 -8.94
CA GLU A 81 -10.89 7.90 -9.59
C GLU A 81 -11.00 7.54 -11.08
N GLU A 82 -9.88 7.54 -11.81
CA GLU A 82 -9.80 7.12 -13.22
C GLU A 82 -10.31 5.68 -13.40
N LEU A 83 -9.85 4.75 -12.55
CA LEU A 83 -10.28 3.36 -12.59
C LEU A 83 -11.78 3.20 -12.34
N ASN A 84 -12.32 3.96 -11.38
CA ASN A 84 -13.76 3.95 -11.08
C ASN A 84 -14.59 4.46 -12.27
N LEU A 85 -14.14 5.51 -12.96
CA LEU A 85 -14.81 6.03 -14.15
C LEU A 85 -14.85 4.99 -15.28
N ILE A 86 -13.72 4.34 -15.56
CA ILE A 86 -13.64 3.28 -16.57
C ILE A 86 -14.57 2.11 -16.21
N LEU A 87 -14.63 1.73 -14.92
CA LEU A 87 -15.48 0.65 -14.45
C LEU A 87 -16.97 0.99 -14.63
N ILE A 88 -17.36 2.23 -14.35
CA ILE A 88 -18.73 2.73 -14.60
C ILE A 88 -19.04 2.67 -16.11
N GLU A 89 -18.15 3.20 -16.95
CA GLU A 89 -18.35 3.20 -18.41
C GLU A 89 -18.45 1.79 -18.99
N MET A 90 -17.64 0.84 -18.48
CA MET A 90 -17.70 -0.56 -18.89
C MET A 90 -19.05 -1.17 -18.53
N LYS A 91 -19.54 -0.97 -17.29
CA LYS A 91 -20.86 -1.44 -16.86
C LYS A 91 -22.00 -0.83 -17.68
N GLU A 92 -21.91 0.44 -18.04
CA GLU A 92 -22.90 1.10 -18.90
C GLU A 92 -22.90 0.51 -20.32
N LYS A 93 -21.72 0.24 -20.90
CA LYS A 93 -21.62 -0.43 -22.20
C LYS A 93 -22.17 -1.85 -22.18
N ASP A 94 -21.85 -2.61 -21.14
CA ASP A 94 -22.34 -3.99 -20.98
C ASP A 94 -23.86 -3.99 -20.87
N SER A 95 -24.44 -3.19 -19.97
CA SER A 95 -25.90 -3.08 -19.81
C SER A 95 -26.63 -2.54 -21.05
N ARG A 96 -26.01 -1.63 -21.81
CA ARG A 96 -26.58 -1.09 -23.05
C ARG A 96 -26.58 -2.12 -24.19
N ASN A 97 -25.61 -3.03 -24.19
CA ASN A 97 -25.41 -3.99 -25.27
C ASN A 97 -26.11 -5.32 -25.00
N GLU A 98 -26.21 -5.75 -23.74
CA GLU A 98 -26.85 -7.02 -23.33
C GLU A 98 -28.27 -7.15 -23.92
N GLY A 99 -29.17 -6.21 -23.62
CA GLY A 99 -30.56 -6.29 -24.11
C GLY A 99 -30.74 -6.11 -25.63
N LYS A 100 -29.78 -5.50 -26.34
CA LYS A 100 -29.86 -5.29 -27.80
C LYS A 100 -29.35 -6.50 -28.58
N ILE A 101 -28.26 -7.08 -28.12
CA ILE A 101 -27.65 -8.27 -28.71
C ILE A 101 -28.63 -9.43 -28.57
N ASP A 102 -29.21 -9.62 -27.38
CA ASP A 102 -30.18 -10.69 -27.12
C ASP A 102 -31.43 -10.56 -28.00
N LYS A 103 -32.00 -9.35 -28.10
CA LYS A 103 -33.17 -9.11 -28.94
C LYS A 103 -32.90 -9.40 -30.42
N GLN A 104 -31.72 -9.04 -30.92
CA GLN A 104 -31.34 -9.29 -32.31
C GLN A 104 -31.09 -10.77 -32.57
N ILE A 105 -30.46 -11.49 -31.63
CA ILE A 105 -30.24 -12.94 -31.71
C ILE A 105 -31.59 -13.67 -31.72
N VAL A 106 -32.48 -13.37 -30.77
CA VAL A 106 -33.82 -13.96 -30.71
C VAL A 106 -34.62 -13.67 -31.98
N LYS A 107 -34.58 -12.43 -32.48
CA LYS A 107 -35.23 -12.07 -33.74
C LYS A 107 -34.70 -12.90 -34.92
N ASN A 108 -33.39 -13.04 -35.04
CA ASN A 108 -32.77 -13.82 -36.11
C ASN A 108 -33.10 -15.32 -35.98
N LEU A 109 -33.19 -15.84 -34.77
CA LEU A 109 -33.55 -17.24 -34.50
C LEU A 109 -35.00 -17.52 -34.94
N ILE A 110 -35.94 -16.65 -34.55
CA ILE A 110 -37.35 -16.76 -34.95
C ILE A 110 -37.50 -16.59 -36.47
N LEU A 111 -36.82 -15.61 -37.08
CA LEU A 111 -36.85 -15.41 -38.53
C LEU A 111 -36.33 -16.63 -39.29
N SER A 112 -35.22 -17.22 -38.85
CA SER A 112 -34.64 -18.41 -39.46
C SER A 112 -35.60 -19.60 -39.36
N TYR A 113 -36.31 -19.74 -38.25
CA TYR A 113 -37.34 -20.76 -38.09
C TYR A 113 -38.53 -20.55 -39.03
N LEU A 114 -39.06 -19.32 -39.10
CA LEU A 114 -40.21 -18.99 -39.96
C LEU A 114 -39.89 -19.14 -41.45
N ALA A 115 -38.65 -18.83 -41.85
CA ALA A 115 -38.16 -19.02 -43.21
C ALA A 115 -37.91 -20.50 -43.56
N THR A 116 -37.89 -21.40 -42.58
CA THR A 116 -37.70 -22.83 -42.82
C THR A 116 -38.97 -23.43 -43.47
N PRO A 117 -38.84 -24.13 -44.62
CA PRO A 117 -39.96 -24.82 -45.25
C PRO A 117 -40.66 -25.79 -44.29
N ILE A 118 -41.98 -25.89 -44.36
CA ILE A 118 -42.82 -26.66 -43.42
C ILE A 118 -42.33 -28.11 -43.28
N ASP A 119 -41.88 -28.71 -44.38
CA ASP A 119 -41.38 -30.09 -44.42
C ASP A 119 -40.12 -30.33 -43.57
N LYS A 120 -39.37 -29.26 -43.27
CA LYS A 120 -38.12 -29.27 -42.48
C LYS A 120 -38.24 -28.57 -41.13
N ARG A 121 -39.43 -28.05 -40.76
CA ARG A 121 -39.61 -27.33 -39.49
C ARG A 121 -39.31 -28.19 -38.26
N SER A 122 -39.52 -29.50 -38.34
CA SER A 122 -39.13 -30.43 -37.25
C SER A 122 -37.63 -30.47 -36.97
N GLU A 123 -36.79 -30.20 -37.98
CA GLU A 123 -35.34 -30.04 -37.81
C GLU A 123 -35.01 -28.66 -37.25
N GLY A 124 -35.75 -27.63 -37.67
CA GLY A 124 -35.72 -26.28 -37.10
C GLY A 124 -36.10 -26.24 -35.61
N ASP A 125 -37.11 -27.01 -35.20
CA ASP A 125 -37.54 -27.15 -33.80
C ASP A 125 -36.42 -27.71 -32.93
N ARG A 126 -35.75 -28.76 -33.40
CA ARG A 126 -34.60 -29.37 -32.71
C ARG A 126 -33.41 -28.42 -32.64
N LEU A 127 -33.18 -27.66 -33.71
CA LEU A 127 -32.12 -26.66 -33.73
C LEU A 127 -32.41 -25.52 -32.74
N LEU A 128 -33.66 -25.05 -32.66
CA LEU A 128 -34.07 -24.05 -31.68
C LEU A 128 -33.91 -24.54 -30.25
N ALA A 129 -34.38 -25.76 -29.96
CA ALA A 129 -34.23 -26.36 -28.64
C ALA A 129 -32.76 -26.46 -28.22
N LYS A 130 -31.85 -26.74 -29.16
CA LYS A 130 -30.41 -26.79 -28.89
C LYS A 130 -29.77 -25.40 -28.73
N VAL A 131 -30.20 -24.41 -29.51
CA VAL A 131 -29.65 -23.04 -29.42
C VAL A 131 -30.15 -22.32 -28.17
N LEU A 132 -31.34 -22.67 -27.67
CA LEU A 132 -31.92 -22.13 -26.44
C LEU A 132 -31.66 -23.01 -25.20
N ASP A 133 -30.82 -24.04 -25.33
CA ASP A 133 -30.47 -25.00 -24.27
C ASP A 133 -31.68 -25.57 -23.51
N PHE A 134 -32.74 -25.94 -24.24
CA PHE A 134 -33.92 -26.57 -23.64
C PHE A 134 -33.55 -27.90 -22.99
N ASN A 135 -33.98 -28.07 -21.75
CA ASN A 135 -33.88 -29.35 -21.06
C ASN A 135 -34.96 -30.33 -21.57
N GLN A 136 -34.81 -31.62 -21.26
CA GLN A 136 -35.73 -32.67 -21.76
C GLN A 136 -37.20 -32.43 -21.36
N GLU A 137 -37.44 -31.85 -20.19
CA GLU A 137 -38.77 -31.51 -19.68
C GLU A 137 -39.40 -30.33 -20.43
N GLU A 138 -38.59 -29.35 -20.84
CA GLU A 138 -39.00 -28.23 -21.67
C GLU A 138 -39.28 -28.69 -23.11
N MET A 139 -38.43 -29.55 -23.67
CA MET A 139 -38.63 -30.15 -24.99
C MET A 139 -39.97 -30.92 -25.07
N ASP A 140 -40.31 -31.68 -24.03
CA ASP A 140 -41.57 -32.42 -23.97
C ASP A 140 -42.79 -31.48 -23.85
N ARG A 141 -42.67 -30.38 -23.08
CA ARG A 141 -43.72 -29.34 -22.96
C ARG A 141 -44.02 -28.67 -24.30
N VAL A 142 -43.00 -28.34 -25.08
CA VAL A 142 -43.16 -27.71 -26.40
C VAL A 142 -43.46 -28.72 -27.52
N GLY A 143 -43.45 -30.03 -27.22
CA GLY A 143 -43.81 -31.08 -28.18
C GLY A 143 -42.67 -31.49 -29.13
N ILE A 144 -41.43 -31.11 -28.82
CA ILE A 144 -40.25 -31.40 -29.65
C ILE A 144 -39.71 -32.78 -29.27
N ARG A 145 -40.13 -33.82 -29.99
CA ARG A 145 -39.65 -35.20 -29.75
C ARG A 145 -38.45 -35.54 -30.62
N ILE A 146 -37.36 -35.96 -29.98
CA ILE A 146 -36.17 -36.51 -30.65
C ILE A 146 -36.44 -37.99 -30.98
N GLY A 147 -37.20 -38.26 -32.05
CA GLY A 147 -37.51 -39.60 -32.56
C GLY A 147 -38.32 -39.52 -33.85
N ARG A 148 -38.19 -40.50 -34.76
CA ARG A 148 -38.90 -40.53 -36.06
C ARG A 148 -40.36 -40.99 -35.91
N ASP A 149 -41.18 -40.28 -35.15
CA ASP A 149 -42.61 -40.54 -35.13
C ASP A 149 -43.36 -39.44 -35.86
N ARG A 150 -43.61 -39.67 -37.16
CA ARG A 150 -44.40 -38.80 -38.05
C ARG A 150 -45.90 -38.88 -37.76
N LYS A 151 -46.32 -38.72 -36.51
CA LYS A 151 -47.73 -38.76 -36.11
C LYS A 151 -48.05 -37.72 -35.04
N SER A 152 -47.83 -36.44 -35.32
CA SER A 152 -48.60 -35.33 -34.73
C SER A 152 -48.12 -34.02 -35.34
N LEU A 153 -48.74 -33.61 -36.45
CA LEU A 153 -48.58 -32.26 -36.98
C LEU A 153 -49.33 -31.23 -36.10
N ASP A 154 -50.27 -31.70 -35.28
CA ASP A 154 -51.15 -30.89 -34.44
C ASP A 154 -50.51 -30.38 -33.13
N ASN A 155 -49.30 -30.84 -32.79
CA ASN A 155 -48.59 -30.46 -31.55
C ASN A 155 -47.34 -29.58 -31.76
N SER A 156 -47.16 -28.99 -32.96
CA SER A 156 -46.04 -28.09 -33.24
C SER A 156 -46.07 -26.85 -32.34
N PHE A 157 -44.89 -26.40 -31.90
CA PHE A 157 -44.69 -25.19 -31.10
C PHE A 157 -45.46 -23.99 -31.66
N MET A 158 -45.48 -23.82 -32.98
CA MET A 158 -46.20 -22.72 -33.64
C MET A 158 -47.72 -22.80 -33.40
N SER A 159 -48.32 -24.00 -33.42
CA SER A 159 -49.75 -24.16 -33.13
C SER A 159 -50.08 -23.82 -31.67
N LYS A 160 -49.19 -24.17 -30.74
CA LYS A 160 -49.34 -23.78 -29.31
C LYS A 160 -49.13 -22.29 -29.09
N PHE A 161 -48.21 -21.66 -29.83
CA PHE A 161 -47.97 -20.22 -29.77
C PHE A 161 -49.14 -19.41 -30.36
N VAL A 162 -49.71 -19.86 -31.47
CA VAL A 162 -50.94 -19.27 -32.04
C VAL A 162 -52.11 -19.40 -31.07
N ASN A 163 -52.33 -20.59 -30.49
CA ASN A 163 -53.36 -20.78 -29.47
C ASN A 163 -53.14 -19.92 -28.22
N PHE A 164 -51.87 -19.69 -27.84
CA PHE A 164 -51.52 -18.79 -26.74
C PHE A 164 -51.91 -17.35 -27.06
N LEU A 165 -51.55 -16.83 -28.24
CA LEU A 165 -51.95 -15.48 -28.69
C LEU A 165 -53.47 -15.34 -28.77
N GLU A 166 -54.17 -16.36 -29.25
CA GLU A 166 -55.64 -16.40 -29.27
C GLU A 166 -56.21 -16.38 -27.85
N SER A 167 -55.62 -17.10 -26.90
CA SER A 167 -56.04 -17.12 -25.50
C SER A 167 -55.79 -15.80 -24.77
N GLU A 168 -54.66 -15.12 -25.02
CA GLU A 168 -54.32 -13.85 -24.38
C GLU A 168 -55.08 -12.66 -25.01
N SER A 169 -55.47 -12.77 -26.29
CA SER A 169 -56.30 -11.77 -26.97
C SER A 169 -57.78 -11.76 -26.53
N SER A 170 -58.19 -12.71 -25.67
CA SER A 170 -59.53 -12.75 -25.09
C SER A 170 -59.60 -12.00 -23.74
N PRO A 171 -60.55 -11.06 -23.55
CA PRO A 171 -60.56 -10.19 -22.38
C PRO A 171 -60.91 -10.97 -21.11
N GLN A 172 -59.95 -11.08 -20.20
CA GLN A 172 -60.12 -11.70 -18.88
C GLN A 172 -61.13 -10.89 -18.04
N LYS A 173 -62.39 -11.33 -18.01
CA LYS A 173 -63.34 -10.99 -16.95
C LYS A 173 -63.10 -11.90 -15.75
N ASN A 174 -62.41 -11.40 -14.71
CA ASN A 174 -62.86 -11.46 -13.32
C ASN A 174 -61.75 -11.00 -12.36
N ILE A 175 -61.92 -9.79 -11.85
CA ILE A 175 -61.39 -9.36 -10.55
C ILE A 175 -62.46 -9.75 -9.52
N ALA A 176 -62.28 -10.87 -8.80
CA ALA A 176 -63.02 -11.15 -7.58
C ALA A 176 -62.37 -12.29 -6.78
N SER A 177 -61.62 -11.93 -5.73
CA SER A 177 -61.67 -12.52 -4.38
C SER A 177 -60.41 -12.17 -3.57
N LEU A 178 -60.29 -10.89 -3.22
CA LEU A 178 -59.39 -10.43 -2.17
C LEU A 178 -60.11 -10.64 -0.83
N ASN A 179 -60.05 -11.86 -0.26
CA ASN A 179 -60.60 -12.16 1.08
C ASN A 179 -59.98 -13.43 1.69
N GLU A 180 -58.65 -13.49 1.76
CA GLU A 180 -57.92 -14.50 2.56
C GLU A 180 -56.69 -13.90 3.28
N ILE A 181 -56.84 -12.76 3.95
CA ILE A 181 -55.72 -12.09 4.68
C ILE A 181 -55.90 -12.12 6.22
N SER A 182 -56.95 -12.71 6.76
CA SER A 182 -57.26 -12.58 8.20
C SER A 182 -56.66 -13.65 9.14
N ASN A 183 -55.89 -14.63 8.67
CA ASN A 183 -55.37 -15.70 9.54
C ASN A 183 -53.85 -15.72 9.80
N SER A 184 -53.07 -14.76 9.27
CA SER A 184 -51.59 -14.74 9.44
C SER A 184 -51.07 -13.94 10.64
N ASN A 185 -51.95 -13.24 11.36
CA ASN A 185 -51.51 -12.31 12.42
C ASN A 185 -51.09 -13.02 13.72
N SER A 186 -51.56 -14.23 14.00
CA SER A 186 -51.19 -14.94 15.24
C SER A 186 -49.74 -15.41 15.24
N GLN A 187 -49.22 -15.85 14.10
CA GLN A 187 -47.83 -16.34 13.98
C GLN A 187 -46.81 -15.20 13.97
N GLN A 188 -47.14 -14.04 13.40
CA GLN A 188 -46.26 -12.87 13.40
C GLN A 188 -46.17 -12.21 14.79
N ILE A 189 -47.26 -12.23 15.58
CA ILE A 189 -47.26 -11.73 16.96
C ILE A 189 -46.41 -12.62 17.88
N GLU A 190 -46.39 -13.93 17.64
CA GLU A 190 -45.58 -14.89 18.42
C GLU A 190 -44.08 -14.76 18.07
N LEU A 191 -43.75 -14.59 16.79
CA LEU A 191 -42.37 -14.35 16.34
C LEU A 191 -41.81 -13.02 16.88
N ALA A 192 -42.64 -11.97 16.90
CA ALA A 192 -42.26 -10.65 17.44
C ALA A 192 -42.07 -10.65 18.97
N LYS A 193 -42.79 -11.53 19.70
CA LYS A 193 -42.60 -11.73 21.14
C LYS A 193 -41.32 -12.52 21.43
N ASP A 194 -40.96 -13.50 20.60
CA ASP A 194 -39.73 -14.29 20.78
C ASP A 194 -38.46 -13.50 20.42
N LEU A 195 -38.53 -12.63 19.41
CA LEU A 195 -37.44 -11.71 19.06
C LEU A 195 -37.15 -10.68 20.16
N ASN A 196 -38.18 -10.10 20.77
CA ASN A 196 -38.00 -9.16 21.90
C ASN A 196 -37.46 -9.86 23.16
N LYS A 197 -37.79 -11.14 23.38
CA LYS A 197 -37.24 -11.92 24.50
C LYS A 197 -35.76 -12.25 24.30
N ARG A 198 -35.30 -12.45 23.05
CA ARG A 198 -33.88 -12.66 22.71
C ARG A 198 -33.04 -11.38 22.77
N LEU A 199 -33.60 -10.22 22.42
CA LEU A 199 -32.89 -8.93 22.48
C LEU A 199 -32.56 -8.54 23.93
N ASN A 200 -33.50 -8.72 24.86
CA ASN A 200 -33.31 -8.39 26.29
C ASN A 200 -32.40 -9.37 27.05
N GLN A 201 -32.04 -10.52 26.47
CA GLN A 201 -31.05 -11.45 27.08
C GLN A 201 -29.61 -11.18 26.63
N CYS A 202 -29.40 -10.37 25.58
CA CYS A 202 -28.06 -10.06 25.08
C CYS A 202 -27.40 -8.85 25.78
N GLU A 203 -28.14 -8.04 26.55
CA GLU A 203 -27.59 -6.86 27.24
C GLU A 203 -27.08 -7.13 28.68
N THR A 204 -27.02 -8.38 29.15
CA THR A 204 -26.54 -8.70 30.51
C THR A 204 -25.36 -9.67 30.59
N LYS A 205 -24.56 -9.82 29.52
CA LYS A 205 -23.31 -10.60 29.56
C LYS A 205 -22.12 -9.91 28.86
N THR A 206 -21.77 -8.71 29.32
CA THR A 206 -20.44 -8.12 29.09
C THR A 206 -19.88 -7.49 30.36
N LYS A 207 -19.65 -8.32 31.39
CA LYS A 207 -18.63 -8.03 32.40
C LYS A 207 -17.84 -9.30 32.70
N THR A 208 -16.53 -9.09 32.89
CA THR A 208 -15.49 -10.00 33.39
C THR A 208 -15.01 -11.13 32.48
N HIS A 209 -14.05 -10.82 31.61
CA HIS A 209 -12.79 -11.60 31.52
C HIS A 209 -11.71 -10.78 30.81
N GLN A 210 -10.73 -10.30 31.57
CA GLN A 210 -9.49 -9.74 31.06
C GLN A 210 -8.52 -10.89 30.67
N PRO A 211 -7.83 -10.81 29.53
CA PRO A 211 -6.66 -11.64 29.30
C PRO A 211 -5.44 -11.02 30.02
N ARG A 212 -4.83 -11.81 30.91
CA ARG A 212 -3.52 -11.55 31.51
C ARG A 212 -2.46 -11.48 30.41
N ILE A 213 -1.89 -10.31 30.19
CA ILE A 213 -0.58 -10.17 29.53
C ILE A 213 0.47 -10.19 30.63
N ASN A 214 1.33 -11.22 30.60
CA ASN A 214 2.54 -11.30 31.42
C ASN A 214 3.51 -10.20 30.97
N LEU A 215 3.59 -9.10 31.73
CA LEU A 215 4.78 -8.24 31.73
C LEU A 215 5.83 -8.88 32.63
N TYR A 216 6.88 -9.43 32.01
CA TYR A 216 8.10 -9.78 32.72
C TYR A 216 8.82 -8.48 33.10
N VAL A 217 8.87 -8.22 34.40
CA VAL A 217 9.64 -7.17 35.04
C VAL A 217 11.10 -7.62 35.09
N GLY A 218 11.97 -6.98 34.31
CA GLY A 218 13.42 -7.13 34.40
C GLY A 218 14.00 -6.03 35.29
N GLN A 219 14.52 -6.41 36.46
CA GLN A 219 15.24 -5.54 37.39
C GLN A 219 16.62 -5.08 36.87
N PRO A 220 17.20 -4.01 37.45
CA PRO A 220 18.44 -3.41 37.00
C PRO A 220 19.65 -4.19 37.55
N SER A 221 20.62 -4.52 36.70
CA SER A 221 21.93 -5.01 37.12
C SER A 221 22.99 -3.93 36.93
N LYS A 222 23.61 -3.54 38.05
CA LYS A 222 24.92 -2.90 38.10
C LYS A 222 25.97 -4.00 37.96
N SER A 223 26.94 -3.86 37.06
CA SER A 223 28.35 -4.12 37.38
C SER A 223 29.25 -3.77 36.20
N SER A 224 30.34 -3.10 36.56
CA SER A 224 31.51 -2.76 35.79
C SER A 224 32.18 -4.00 35.18
N HIS A 225 32.61 -3.93 33.91
CA HIS A 225 33.97 -4.30 33.50
C HIS A 225 34.24 -3.84 32.06
N SER A 226 35.15 -2.88 31.95
CA SER A 226 35.82 -2.45 30.73
C SER A 226 36.74 -3.57 30.25
N ASN A 227 36.41 -4.18 29.11
CA ASN A 227 37.35 -4.97 28.31
C ASN A 227 37.65 -4.20 27.03
N TYR A 228 38.87 -3.66 26.94
CA TYR A 228 39.45 -3.20 25.69
C TYR A 228 39.70 -4.41 24.79
N SER A 229 39.29 -4.32 23.53
CA SER A 229 39.87 -5.09 22.43
C SER A 229 39.90 -4.26 21.14
N PRO A 230 40.89 -4.51 20.27
CA PRO A 230 41.41 -3.51 19.34
C PRO A 230 40.57 -3.38 18.07
N ILE A 231 40.49 -2.14 17.57
CA ILE A 231 39.92 -1.78 16.28
C ILE A 231 40.72 -2.45 15.16
N GLY A 232 40.04 -3.26 14.35
CA GLY A 232 40.59 -3.94 13.18
C GLY A 232 40.76 -3.02 11.96
N PRO A 233 41.49 -3.48 10.93
CA PRO A 233 42.03 -2.64 9.84
C PRO A 233 41.02 -2.13 8.79
N GLN A 234 39.70 -2.21 9.03
CA GLN A 234 38.69 -1.82 8.03
C GLN A 234 38.30 -0.33 8.07
N GLN A 235 38.58 0.41 9.14
CA GLN A 235 38.26 1.85 9.21
C GLN A 235 39.25 2.75 8.45
N ASN A 236 40.46 2.27 8.16
CA ASN A 236 41.47 3.07 7.43
C ASN A 236 41.20 3.18 5.91
N GLN A 237 40.34 2.33 5.35
CA GLN A 237 39.99 2.40 3.92
C GLN A 237 38.91 3.45 3.62
N LEU A 238 38.08 3.81 4.60
CA LEU A 238 37.05 4.85 4.43
C LEU A 238 37.65 6.26 4.47
N LEU A 239 38.68 6.49 5.28
CA LEU A 239 39.37 7.78 5.36
C LEU A 239 40.19 8.08 4.10
N SER A 240 40.87 7.08 3.51
CA SER A 240 41.62 7.26 2.26
C SER A 240 40.73 7.59 1.06
N ASN A 241 39.47 7.12 1.07
CA ASN A 241 38.54 7.37 -0.02
C ASN A 241 37.94 8.79 0.04
N ILE A 242 37.81 9.37 1.23
CA ILE A 242 37.33 10.75 1.41
C ILE A 242 38.42 11.75 1.00
N GLU A 243 39.69 11.52 1.38
CA GLU A 243 40.81 12.39 0.99
C GLU A 243 41.05 12.42 -0.53
N ASN A 244 40.87 11.29 -1.21
CA ASN A 244 41.01 11.21 -2.67
C ASN A 244 39.90 11.97 -3.42
N SER A 245 38.68 12.03 -2.87
CA SER A 245 37.56 12.76 -3.48
C SER A 245 37.68 14.29 -3.31
N ILE A 246 38.22 14.74 -2.17
CA ILE A 246 38.47 16.17 -1.89
C ILE A 246 39.61 16.72 -2.76
N ASN A 247 40.62 15.90 -3.07
CA ASN A 247 41.74 16.34 -3.91
C ASN A 247 41.37 16.41 -5.42
N GLN A 248 40.42 15.60 -5.88
CA GLN A 248 39.94 15.67 -7.28
C GLN A 248 39.04 16.88 -7.53
N SER A 249 38.28 17.32 -6.52
CA SER A 249 37.39 18.48 -6.64
C SER A 249 38.13 19.83 -6.59
N LYS A 250 39.34 19.89 -6.04
CA LYS A 250 40.20 21.10 -6.04
C LYS A 250 40.87 21.40 -7.38
N ILE A 251 40.92 20.46 -8.32
CA ILE A 251 41.59 20.65 -9.62
C ILE A 251 40.67 21.37 -10.64
N LEU A 252 39.36 21.49 -10.37
CA LEU A 252 38.38 22.03 -11.33
C LEU A 252 37.99 23.51 -11.15
N PHE A 253 38.53 24.22 -10.16
CA PHE A 253 38.26 25.65 -9.98
C PHE A 253 39.52 26.48 -10.22
N HIS A 254 39.79 26.78 -11.49
CA HIS A 254 40.64 27.92 -11.86
C HIS A 254 39.81 29.21 -11.69
N PRO A 255 40.35 30.27 -11.05
CA PRO A 255 39.69 31.57 -11.00
C PRO A 255 39.77 32.23 -12.40
N LEU A 256 38.60 32.57 -12.95
CA LEU A 256 38.53 33.44 -14.13
C LEU A 256 39.11 34.80 -13.77
N SER A 257 40.11 35.17 -14.56
CA SER A 257 40.86 36.42 -14.54
C SER A 257 39.98 37.66 -14.61
N GLU A 258 40.41 38.68 -13.86
CA GLU A 258 40.04 40.09 -14.01
C GLU A 258 40.15 40.56 -15.46
N SER A 259 39.13 41.27 -15.92
CA SER A 259 39.25 42.19 -17.06
C SER A 259 38.45 43.46 -16.78
N ASN A 260 39.21 44.56 -16.69
CA ASN A 260 38.80 45.96 -16.64
C ASN A 260 37.61 46.32 -17.53
N SER A 261 36.82 47.29 -17.07
CA SER A 261 36.24 48.32 -17.95
C SER A 261 35.68 49.48 -17.12
N SER A 262 36.49 50.54 -17.02
CA SER A 262 36.01 51.91 -16.81
C SER A 262 34.98 52.27 -17.89
N ASN A 263 33.84 52.84 -17.50
CA ASN A 263 33.18 53.99 -18.13
C ASN A 263 31.72 54.12 -17.67
N ILE A 264 31.46 55.27 -17.04
CA ILE A 264 30.28 56.17 -17.06
C ILE A 264 30.01 56.66 -15.63
#